data_AF-A0A6A5A6P3-F1
#
_entry.id   AF-A0A6A5A6P3-F1
#
_cell.length_a   1.000
_cell.length_b   1.000
_cell.length_c   1.000
_cell.angle_alpha   90.00
_cell.angle_beta   90.00
_cell.angle_gamma   90.00
#
_symmetry.space_group_name_H-M   'P 1'
#
loop_
_entity.id
_entity.type
_entity.pdbx_description
1 polymer ?
#
loop_
_entity_poly.entity_id
_entity_poly.type
_entity_poly.pdbx_seq_one_letter_code
_entity_poly.pdbx_strand_id
1 'polypeptide(L)'
;MSGAAAVPSARGVALVSQRLDNLHGSKGGCGGISGYYLKLLFASGFGWAMDSMDTFLFTYCLKPIKDEFQNDYNRTFSPHELGILGSSVFAGSFVGAFLFGCLADQFGRRPVFLWTMVVFLAGMVMCGLADSYGMLLTFR
;
A
#
# COMPACT_ATOMS: atom_id res chain seq x y z
N MET A 1 -18.50 -31.89 38.67
CA MET A 1 -17.27 -31.96 37.85
C MET A 1 -16.71 -30.54 37.74
N SER A 2 -15.98 -30.10 38.77
CA SER A 2 -15.48 -28.72 38.91
C SER A 2 -14.01 -28.70 38.49
N GLY A 3 -13.73 -28.22 37.29
CA GLY A 3 -12.37 -28.02 36.77
C GLY A 3 -11.83 -26.69 37.28
N ALA A 4 -11.09 -26.72 38.39
CA ALA A 4 -10.40 -25.56 38.93
C ALA A 4 -9.35 -25.07 37.92
N ALA A 5 -9.63 -23.95 37.26
CA ALA A 5 -8.66 -23.21 36.47
C ALA A 5 -7.47 -22.84 37.38
N ALA A 6 -6.29 -23.39 37.09
CA ALA A 6 -5.07 -23.11 37.82
C ALA A 6 -4.75 -21.62 37.70
N VAL A 7 -5.09 -20.85 38.73
CA VAL A 7 -4.76 -19.43 38.83
C VAL A 7 -3.23 -19.30 38.78
N PRO A 8 -2.66 -18.55 37.82
CA PRO A 8 -1.22 -18.38 37.72
C PRO A 8 -0.68 -17.79 39.02
N SER A 9 0.35 -18.42 39.59
CA SER A 9 0.98 -17.88 40.80
C SER A 9 1.50 -16.47 40.55
N ALA A 10 1.35 -15.56 41.51
CA ALA A 10 1.82 -14.16 41.40
C ALA A 10 3.31 -14.06 41.01
N ARG A 11 4.12 -15.03 41.44
CA ARG A 11 5.53 -15.17 41.04
C ARG A 11 5.72 -15.53 39.56
N GLY A 12 4.86 -16.37 38.99
CA GLY A 12 4.93 -16.74 37.57
C GLY A 12 4.64 -15.55 36.66
N VAL A 13 3.64 -14.74 37.00
CA VAL A 13 3.30 -13.53 36.24
C VAL A 13 4.45 -12.52 36.28
N ALA A 14 5.05 -12.30 37.45
CA ALA A 14 6.20 -11.40 37.61
C ALA A 14 7.43 -11.88 36.82
N LEU A 15 7.64 -13.20 36.70
CA LEU A 15 8.77 -13.77 35.97
C LEU A 15 8.57 -13.63 34.44
N VAL A 16 7.34 -13.77 33.96
CA VAL A 16 6.99 -13.56 32.54
C VAL A 16 7.10 -12.08 32.17
N SER A 17 6.62 -11.16 33.01
CA SER A 17 6.77 -9.72 32.77
C SER A 17 8.25 -9.33 32.75
N GLN A 18 9.05 -9.83 33.70
CA GLN A 18 10.49 -9.57 33.76
C GLN A 18 11.25 -10.14 32.55
N ARG A 19 10.79 -11.24 31.95
CA ARG A 19 11.36 -11.80 30.71
C ARG A 19 10.99 -10.95 29.49
N LEU A 20 9.75 -10.48 29.41
CA LEU A 20 9.27 -9.59 28.35
C LEU A 20 9.96 -8.22 28.39
N ASP A 21 10.18 -7.67 29.59
CA ASP A 21 10.91 -6.41 29.78
C ASP A 21 12.40 -6.57 29.42
N ASN A 22 13.02 -7.70 29.75
CA ASN A 22 14.38 -8.02 29.33
C ASN A 22 14.51 -8.29 27.81
N LEU A 23 13.42 -8.66 27.13
CA LEU A 23 13.39 -8.78 25.67
C LEU A 23 13.37 -7.42 24.97
N HIS A 24 12.77 -6.39 25.60
CA HIS A 24 12.82 -5.02 25.10
C HIS A 24 14.20 -4.35 25.28
N GLY A 25 15.03 -4.82 26.21
CA GLY A 25 16.36 -4.26 26.50
C GLY A 25 17.51 -4.70 25.59
N SER A 26 17.34 -5.70 24.71
CA SER A 26 18.50 -6.39 24.11
C SER A 26 18.93 -5.96 22.70
N LYS A 27 18.38 -4.92 22.07
CA LYS A 27 18.90 -4.41 20.79
C LYS A 27 18.81 -2.89 20.69
N GLY A 28 19.77 -2.21 21.30
CA GLY A 28 19.98 -0.76 21.16
C GLY A 28 20.26 -0.39 19.70
N GLY A 29 19.29 0.26 19.06
CA GLY A 29 19.47 1.05 17.86
C GLY A 29 19.51 2.54 18.20
N CYS A 30 20.04 3.34 17.28
CA CYS A 30 20.13 4.80 17.40
C CYS A 30 18.75 5.40 17.75
N GLY A 31 18.63 6.13 18.87
CA GLY A 31 17.41 6.83 19.27
C GLY A 31 16.38 6.03 20.08
N GLY A 32 16.71 4.84 20.60
CA GLY A 32 15.79 4.05 21.46
C GLY A 32 14.81 3.14 20.69
N ILE A 33 14.89 3.13 19.36
CA ILE A 33 14.09 2.28 18.48
C ILE A 33 14.97 1.12 18.00
N SER A 34 14.58 -0.12 18.30
CA SER A 34 15.28 -1.32 17.83
C SER A 34 15.40 -1.31 16.30
N GLY A 35 16.57 -1.62 15.75
CA GLY A 35 16.87 -1.51 14.31
C GLY A 35 15.94 -2.32 13.40
N TYR A 36 15.22 -3.31 13.95
CA TYR A 36 14.13 -3.99 13.28
C TYR A 36 12.95 -3.05 12.96
N TYR A 37 12.51 -2.26 13.94
CA TYR A 37 11.45 -1.28 13.76
C TYR A 37 11.86 -0.16 12.81
N LEU A 38 13.12 0.28 12.88
CA LEU A 38 13.63 1.27 11.93
C LEU A 38 13.62 0.74 10.49
N LYS A 39 14.05 -0.52 10.28
CA LYS A 39 13.92 -1.18 8.96
C LYS A 39 12.47 -1.29 8.50
N LEU A 40 11.55 -1.60 9.41
CA LEU A 40 10.12 -1.68 9.11
C LEU A 40 9.55 -0.30 8.72
N LEU A 41 9.94 0.75 9.46
CA LEU A 41 9.56 2.14 9.21
C LEU A 41 10.07 2.61 7.85
N PHE A 42 11.33 2.35 7.52
CA PHE A 42 11.89 2.66 6.20
C PHE A 42 11.19 1.88 5.10
N ALA A 43 10.89 0.60 5.30
CA ALA A 43 10.17 -0.21 4.31
C ALA A 43 8.74 0.31 4.06
N SER A 44 7.99 0.68 5.11
CA SER A 44 6.66 1.27 4.95
C SER A 44 6.71 2.68 4.35
N GLY A 45 7.70 3.49 4.77
CA GLY A 45 7.90 4.84 4.25
C GLY A 45 8.25 4.83 2.76
N PHE A 46 9.06 3.86 2.32
CA PHE A 46 9.40 3.68 0.91
C PHE A 46 8.18 3.30 0.07
N GLY A 47 7.30 2.43 0.59
CA GLY A 47 6.04 2.10 -0.09
C GLY A 47 5.14 3.33 -0.28
N TRP A 48 4.99 4.15 0.76
CA TRP A 48 4.20 5.37 0.69
C TRP A 48 4.81 6.43 -0.25
N ALA A 49 6.14 6.54 -0.25
CA ALA A 49 6.85 7.44 -1.15
C ALA A 49 6.70 7.03 -2.63
N MET A 50 6.75 5.72 -2.92
CA MET A 50 6.53 5.19 -4.27
C MET A 50 5.11 5.47 -4.76
N ASP A 51 4.10 5.27 -3.92
CA ASP A 51 2.69 5.56 -4.23
C ASP A 51 2.45 7.06 -4.53
N SER A 52 3.08 7.92 -3.73
CA SER A 52 3.03 9.37 -3.96
C SER A 52 3.71 9.76 -5.27
N MET A 53 4.86 9.16 -5.60
CA MET A 53 5.57 9.40 -6.86
C MET A 53 4.68 9.11 -8.07
N ASP A 54 3.93 8.00 -8.06
CA ASP A 54 2.98 7.66 -9.13
C ASP A 54 1.91 8.74 -9.32
N THR A 55 1.30 9.17 -8.21
CA THR A 55 0.26 10.20 -8.22
C THR A 55 0.76 11.52 -8.81
N PHE A 56 2.00 11.91 -8.49
CA PHE A 56 2.62 13.09 -9.07
C PHE A 56 2.90 12.92 -10.55
N LEU A 57 3.45 11.78 -10.98
CA LEU A 57 3.73 11.48 -12.38
C LEU A 57 2.47 11.65 -13.23
N PHE A 58 1.35 11.07 -12.79
CA PHE A 58 0.06 11.22 -13.45
C PHE A 58 -0.44 12.66 -13.51
N THR A 59 -0.31 13.41 -12.42
CA THR A 59 -0.72 14.82 -12.38
C THR A 59 0.07 15.64 -13.41
N TYR A 60 1.35 15.35 -13.60
CA TYR A 60 2.18 15.99 -14.62
C TYR A 60 1.86 15.53 -16.04
N CYS A 61 1.65 14.23 -16.26
CA CYS A 61 1.29 13.66 -17.56
C CYS A 61 -0.12 14.07 -18.02
N LEU A 62 -1.01 14.47 -17.12
CA LEU A 62 -2.37 14.89 -17.45
C LEU A 62 -2.44 16.09 -18.40
N LYS A 63 -1.44 16.98 -18.37
CA LYS A 63 -1.37 18.13 -19.29
C LYS A 63 -1.05 17.70 -20.72
N PRO A 64 0.10 17.06 -21.01
CA PRO A 64 0.46 16.65 -22.37
C PRO A 64 -0.58 15.69 -22.97
N ILE A 65 -1.17 14.78 -22.19
CA ILE A 65 -2.23 13.90 -22.67
C ILE A 65 -3.43 14.71 -23.19
N LYS A 66 -3.85 15.79 -22.51
CA LYS A 66 -4.94 16.64 -23.02
C LYS A 66 -4.58 17.29 -24.35
N ASP A 67 -3.35 17.77 -24.46
CA ASP A 67 -2.88 18.48 -25.65
C ASP A 67 -2.77 17.51 -26.85
N GLU A 68 -2.29 16.29 -26.62
CA GLU A 68 -2.13 15.25 -27.65
C GLU A 68 -3.50 14.75 -28.15
N PHE A 69 -4.44 14.43 -27.26
CA PHE A 69 -5.79 14.01 -27.64
C PHE A 69 -6.62 15.13 -28.30
N GLN A 70 -6.39 16.39 -27.94
CA GLN A 70 -7.03 17.52 -28.60
C GLN A 70 -6.54 17.68 -30.04
N ASN A 71 -5.26 17.39 -30.31
CA ASN A 71 -4.67 17.49 -31.65
C ASN A 71 -4.98 16.27 -32.54
N ASP A 72 -4.91 15.05 -32.00
CA ASP A 72 -5.11 13.83 -32.81
C ASP A 72 -6.59 13.45 -33.02
N TYR A 73 -7.47 13.76 -32.06
CA TYR A 73 -8.88 13.36 -32.09
C TYR A 73 -9.88 14.52 -32.15
N ASN A 74 -9.42 15.77 -32.16
CA ASN A 74 -10.24 17.00 -32.10
C ASN A 74 -11.34 16.92 -31.02
N ARG A 75 -11.02 16.27 -29.89
CA ARG A 75 -11.90 16.15 -28.72
C ARG A 75 -11.38 17.03 -27.61
N THR A 76 -12.14 18.05 -27.27
CA THR A 76 -11.90 18.84 -26.06
C THR A 76 -12.40 18.07 -24.85
N PHE A 77 -11.49 17.61 -24.00
CA PHE A 77 -11.86 17.00 -22.72
C PHE A 77 -12.52 18.03 -21.81
N SER A 78 -13.74 17.74 -21.37
CA SER A 78 -14.42 18.54 -20.36
C SER A 78 -13.72 18.36 -19.00
N PRO A 79 -13.62 19.41 -18.14
CA PRO A 79 -13.09 19.27 -16.78
C PRO A 79 -13.82 18.18 -15.96
N HIS A 80 -15.05 17.84 -16.32
CA HIS A 80 -15.81 16.74 -15.72
C HIS A 80 -15.19 15.36 -16.00
N GLU A 81 -14.74 15.09 -17.22
CA GLU A 81 -14.15 13.81 -17.64
C GLU A 81 -12.78 13.58 -16.97
N LEU A 82 -12.05 14.67 -16.76
CA LEU A 82 -10.80 14.65 -16.01
C LEU A 82 -11.00 14.38 -14.53
N GLY A 83 -12.10 14.88 -13.96
CA GLY A 83 -12.51 14.54 -12.60
C GLY A 83 -12.82 13.05 -12.44
N ILE A 84 -13.49 12.45 -13.43
CA ILE A 84 -13.79 11.01 -13.44
C ILE A 84 -12.49 10.18 -13.55
N LEU A 85 -11.53 10.61 -14.37
CA LEU A 85 -10.24 9.94 -14.48
C LEU A 85 -9.40 10.06 -13.19
N GLY A 86 -9.52 11.17 -12.46
CA GLY A 86 -8.89 11.31 -11.15
C GLY A 86 -9.58 10.49 -10.06
N SER A 87 -10.90 10.31 -10.13
CA SER A 87 -11.67 9.59 -9.13
C SER A 87 -11.58 8.06 -9.27
N SER A 88 -11.24 7.56 -10.47
CA SER A 88 -11.01 6.12 -10.69
C SER A 88 -9.88 5.57 -9.82
N VAL A 89 -8.85 6.36 -9.51
CA VAL A 89 -7.74 5.96 -8.61
C VAL A 89 -8.24 5.64 -7.20
N PHE A 90 -9.18 6.44 -6.68
CA PHE A 90 -9.78 6.17 -5.37
C PHE A 90 -10.69 4.94 -5.41
N ALA A 91 -11.43 4.75 -6.50
CA ALA A 91 -12.25 3.56 -6.69
C ALA A 91 -11.40 2.29 -6.79
N GLY A 92 -10.32 2.30 -7.58
CA GLY A 92 -9.35 1.22 -7.69
C GLY A 92 -8.66 0.92 -6.36
N SER A 93 -8.26 1.96 -5.63
CA SER A 93 -7.68 1.84 -4.28
C SER A 93 -8.65 1.19 -3.29
N PHE A 94 -9.93 1.53 -3.33
CA PHE A 94 -10.96 0.92 -2.48
C PHE A 94 -11.13 -0.58 -2.76
N VAL A 95 -11.25 -0.94 -4.04
CA VAL A 95 -11.39 -2.34 -4.48
C VAL A 95 -10.11 -3.13 -4.15
N GLY A 96 -8.95 -2.55 -4.43
CA GLY A 96 -7.65 -3.13 -4.12
C GLY A 96 -7.45 -3.37 -2.62
N ALA A 97 -7.80 -2.40 -1.77
CA ALA A 97 -7.68 -2.55 -0.32
C ALA A 97 -8.52 -3.72 0.22
N PHE A 98 -9.73 -3.93 -0.33
CA PHE A 98 -10.58 -5.05 0.07
C PHE A 98 -10.01 -6.40 -0.36
N LEU A 99 -9.58 -6.51 -1.62
CA LEU A 99 -9.05 -7.76 -2.18
C LEU A 99 -7.70 -8.14 -1.55
N PHE A 100 -6.75 -7.19 -1.52
CA PHE A 100 -5.42 -7.43 -0.98
C PHE A 100 -5.40 -7.48 0.55
N GLY A 101 -6.35 -6.82 1.23
CA GLY A 101 -6.56 -6.95 2.68
C GLY A 101 -6.91 -8.38 3.08
N CYS A 102 -7.92 -8.98 2.45
CA CYS A 102 -8.27 -10.39 2.70
C CYS A 102 -7.13 -11.35 2.32
N LEU A 103 -6.42 -11.10 1.21
CA LEU A 103 -5.28 -11.93 0.81
C LEU A 103 -4.10 -11.84 1.79
N ALA A 104 -3.84 -10.67 2.35
CA ALA A 104 -2.75 -10.44 3.32
C ALA A 104 -2.95 -11.25 4.61
N ASP A 105 -4.19 -11.41 5.04
CA ASP A 105 -4.53 -12.18 6.24
C ASP A 105 -4.40 -13.70 6.03
N GLN A 106 -4.58 -14.20 4.80
CA GLN A 106 -4.47 -15.64 4.50
C GLN A 106 -3.06 -16.11 4.10
N PHE A 107 -2.33 -15.35 3.28
CA PHE A 107 -1.07 -15.81 2.68
C PHE A 107 0.20 -15.29 3.37
N GLY A 108 0.03 -14.43 4.38
CA GLY A 108 1.13 -13.80 5.10
C GLY A 108 1.65 -12.53 4.43
N ARG A 109 2.10 -11.59 5.26
CA ARG A 109 2.38 -10.18 4.89
C ARG A 109 3.49 -9.96 3.84
N ARG A 110 4.46 -10.88 3.71
CA ARG A 110 5.61 -10.74 2.80
C ARG A 110 5.31 -11.09 1.33
N PRO A 111 4.72 -12.26 1.00
CA PRO A 111 4.43 -12.61 -0.39
C PRO A 111 3.36 -11.72 -1.01
N VAL A 112 2.36 -11.27 -0.23
CA VAL A 112 1.29 -10.41 -0.75
C VAL A 112 1.83 -9.04 -1.17
N PHE A 113 2.81 -8.49 -0.45
CA PHE A 113 3.46 -7.22 -0.81
C PHE A 113 4.23 -7.31 -2.15
N LEU A 114 4.89 -8.44 -2.41
CA LEU A 114 5.54 -8.68 -3.70
C LEU A 114 4.52 -8.85 -4.83
N TRP A 115 3.42 -9.54 -4.59
CA TRP A 115 2.34 -9.70 -5.56
C TRP A 115 1.68 -8.37 -5.93
N THR A 116 1.40 -7.50 -4.96
CA THR A 116 0.85 -6.16 -5.23
C THR A 116 1.78 -5.33 -6.09
N MET A 117 3.10 -5.43 -5.90
CA MET A 117 4.09 -4.75 -6.73
C MET A 117 4.08 -5.25 -8.18
N VAL A 118 3.98 -6.57 -8.39
CA VAL A 118 3.92 -7.15 -9.74
C VAL A 118 2.63 -6.75 -10.47
N VAL A 119 1.49 -6.79 -9.78
CA VAL A 119 0.19 -6.37 -10.34
C VAL A 119 0.22 -4.89 -10.69
N PHE A 120 0.78 -4.05 -9.81
CA PHE A 120 0.94 -2.62 -10.05
C PHE A 120 1.80 -2.33 -11.29
N LEU A 121 2.95 -3.00 -11.41
CA LEU A 121 3.83 -2.86 -12.58
C LEU A 121 3.13 -3.31 -13.87
N ALA A 122 2.38 -4.41 -13.83
CA ALA A 122 1.63 -4.89 -14.99
C ALA A 122 0.54 -3.89 -15.41
N GLY A 123 -0.19 -3.31 -14.45
CA GLY A 123 -1.18 -2.26 -14.71
C GLY A 123 -0.57 -1.01 -15.32
N MET A 124 0.57 -0.55 -14.80
CA MET A 124 1.33 0.58 -15.34
C MET A 124 1.78 0.37 -16.79
N VAL A 125 2.29 -0.82 -17.11
CA VAL A 125 2.70 -1.16 -18.48
C VAL A 125 1.49 -1.21 -19.42
N MET A 126 0.38 -1.79 -18.97
CA MET A 126 -0.88 -1.82 -19.74
C MET A 126 -1.43 -0.40 -19.96
N CYS A 127 -1.32 0.48 -18.97
CA CYS A 127 -1.72 1.89 -19.09
C CYS A 127 -0.82 2.66 -20.07
N GLY A 128 0.48 2.36 -20.13
CA GLY A 128 1.41 2.97 -21.09
C GLY A 128 1.20 2.52 -22.53
N LEU A 129 0.56 1.36 -22.76
CA LEU A 129 0.22 0.84 -24.08
C LEU A 129 -1.22 1.17 -24.51
N ALA A 130 -1.96 1.94 -23.69
CA ALA A 130 -3.37 2.23 -23.92
C ALA A 130 -3.59 3.40 -24.89
N ASP A 131 -4.02 3.10 -26.11
CA ASP A 131 -4.36 4.10 -27.15
C ASP A 131 -5.80 4.66 -27.06
N SER A 132 -6.56 4.33 -26.00
CA SER A 132 -7.95 4.81 -25.87
C SER A 132 -8.27 5.34 -24.47
N TYR A 133 -9.12 6.37 -24.41
CA TYR A 133 -9.63 6.95 -23.17
C TYR A 133 -10.30 5.92 -22.26
N GLY A 134 -10.99 4.92 -22.84
CA GLY A 134 -11.59 3.82 -22.09
C GLY A 134 -10.55 2.91 -21.44
N MET A 135 -9.46 2.57 -22.15
CA MET A 135 -8.36 1.78 -21.59
C MET A 135 -7.57 2.55 -20.53
N LEU A 136 -7.36 3.85 -20.73
CA LEU A 136 -6.76 4.74 -19.74
C LEU A 136 -7.60 4.80 -18.45
N LEU A 137 -8.93 4.76 -18.56
CA LEU A 137 -9.82 4.73 -17.41
C LEU A 137 -9.83 3.37 -16.68
N THR A 138 -9.72 2.26 -17.41
CA THR A 138 -9.84 0.90 -16.83
C THR A 138 -8.55 0.36 -16.25
N PHE A 139 -7.39 0.74 -16.79
CA PHE A 139 -6.09 0.23 -16.32
C PHE A 139 -5.45 1.08 -15.22
N ARG A 140 -6.04 2.24 -14.94
CA ARG A 140 -5.62 3.16 -13.88
C ARG A 140 -6.21 2.78 -12.54
#